data_AF-A0AAD7PGG3-F1
#
_entry.id   AF-A0AAD7PGG3-F1
#
_cell.length_a   1.000
_cell.length_b   1.000
_cell.length_c   1.000
_cell.angle_alpha   90.00
_cell.angle_beta   90.00
_cell.angle_gamma   90.00
#
_symmetry.space_group_name_H-M   'P 1'
#
loop_
_entity.id
_entity.type
_entity.pdbx_description
1 polymer ?
#
loop_
_entity_poly.entity_id
_entity_poly.type
_entity_poly.pdbx_seq_one_letter_code
_entity_poly.pdbx_strand_id
1 'polypeptide(L)'
;MSDMIKDVSQGISFVCNNVAEYGGDPNRIYLMGQSAGAHIAACALLEQAIKEAGEGDNISWSVSQIKAYCGLSGGYNLFNLVDYFHNRGLYRSIFLSIMEGEESLRRFSPELMVQDPNITNAVSLLPPMFLFHGTGDYSIPSDASKTFAETLQRLGVKAESILYEGKTHTDLFLQDPMRGGKDDLFEDLVTIIHADDAEALAKDAPPRRRLPSLVPALKLDPWLHLH
;
A
#
# COMPACT_ATOMS: atom_id res chain seq x y z
N MET A 1 -8.54 -5.79 -14.73
CA MET A 1 -8.41 -4.83 -13.61
C MET A 1 -9.65 -4.76 -12.73
N SER A 2 -10.84 -4.50 -13.30
CA SER A 2 -12.13 -4.44 -12.62
C SER A 2 -12.39 -5.64 -11.69
N ASP A 3 -12.14 -6.87 -12.16
CA ASP A 3 -12.31 -8.07 -11.35
C ASP A 3 -11.36 -8.08 -10.13
N MET A 4 -10.10 -7.66 -10.30
CA MET A 4 -9.13 -7.58 -9.19
C MET A 4 -9.56 -6.54 -8.15
N ILE A 5 -10.09 -5.39 -8.59
CA ILE A 5 -10.61 -4.35 -7.68
C ILE A 5 -11.82 -4.90 -6.90
N LYS A 6 -12.71 -5.61 -7.58
CA LYS A 6 -13.87 -6.25 -6.96
C LYS A 6 -13.46 -7.31 -5.94
N ASP A 7 -12.48 -8.16 -6.25
CA ASP A 7 -11.97 -9.18 -5.35
C ASP A 7 -11.35 -8.55 -4.09
N VAL A 8 -10.56 -7.48 -4.25
CA VAL A 8 -10.00 -6.73 -3.11
C VAL A 8 -11.11 -6.10 -2.28
N SER A 9 -12.12 -5.48 -2.90
CA SER A 9 -13.27 -4.92 -2.17
C SER A 9 -14.05 -5.99 -1.39
N GLN A 10 -14.22 -7.19 -1.96
CA GLN A 10 -14.82 -8.32 -1.24
C GLN A 10 -13.96 -8.80 -0.07
N GLY A 11 -12.64 -8.85 -0.24
CA GLY A 11 -11.70 -9.16 0.84
C GLY A 11 -11.78 -8.15 1.99
N ILE A 12 -11.82 -6.86 1.68
CA ILE A 12 -12.01 -5.80 2.67
C ILE A 12 -13.36 -5.98 3.38
N SER A 13 -14.43 -6.22 2.61
CA SER A 13 -15.76 -6.47 3.16
C SER A 13 -15.78 -7.66 4.13
N PHE A 14 -15.10 -8.75 3.80
CA PHE A 14 -14.97 -9.89 4.69
C PHE A 14 -14.28 -9.51 6.01
N VAL A 15 -13.15 -8.81 5.95
CA VAL A 15 -12.44 -8.38 7.16
C VAL A 15 -13.33 -7.45 7.99
N CYS A 16 -13.90 -6.40 7.40
CA CYS A 16 -14.77 -5.45 8.07
C CYS A 16 -15.95 -6.12 8.82
N ASN A 17 -16.48 -7.22 8.29
CA ASN A 17 -17.63 -7.91 8.86
C ASN A 17 -17.28 -9.05 9.82
N ASN A 18 -16.07 -9.61 9.74
CA ASN A 18 -15.73 -10.85 10.46
C ASN A 18 -14.52 -10.70 11.41
N VAL A 19 -13.77 -9.58 11.39
CA VAL A 19 -12.53 -9.43 12.15
C VAL A 19 -12.70 -9.67 13.66
N ALA A 20 -13.86 -9.31 14.22
CA ALA A 20 -14.19 -9.55 15.62
C ALA A 20 -14.21 -11.04 16.00
N GLU A 21 -14.65 -11.90 15.08
CA GLU A 21 -14.68 -13.36 15.29
C GLU A 21 -13.26 -13.96 15.35
N TYR A 22 -12.29 -13.27 14.74
CA TYR A 22 -10.87 -13.63 14.77
C TYR A 22 -10.10 -12.90 15.89
N GLY A 23 -10.80 -12.19 16.79
CA GLY A 23 -10.20 -11.49 17.93
C GLY A 23 -9.59 -10.12 17.61
N GLY A 24 -9.76 -9.60 16.39
CA GLY A 24 -9.36 -8.23 16.05
C GLY A 24 -10.44 -7.20 16.40
N ASP A 25 -10.05 -5.93 16.49
CA ASP A 25 -10.97 -4.84 16.80
C ASP A 25 -11.57 -4.25 15.50
N PRO A 26 -12.90 -4.34 15.29
CA PRO A 26 -13.54 -3.80 14.08
C PRO A 26 -13.45 -2.27 13.97
N ASN A 27 -13.04 -1.58 15.04
CA ASN A 27 -12.78 -0.14 15.02
C ASN A 27 -11.32 0.20 14.74
N ARG A 28 -10.44 -0.78 14.50
CA ARG A 28 -9.00 -0.58 14.26
C ARG A 28 -8.54 -1.34 13.01
N ILE A 29 -9.20 -1.08 11.88
CA ILE A 29 -8.88 -1.68 10.59
C ILE A 29 -8.02 -0.72 9.78
N TYR A 30 -6.88 -1.19 9.30
CA TYR A 30 -5.93 -0.44 8.47
C TYR A 30 -5.75 -1.19 7.16
N LEU A 31 -5.79 -0.49 6.03
CA LEU A 31 -5.58 -1.10 4.71
C LEU A 31 -4.17 -0.81 4.23
N MET A 32 -3.41 -1.84 3.86
CA MET A 32 -2.07 -1.67 3.31
C MET A 32 -1.91 -2.49 2.04
N GLY A 33 -1.18 -1.94 1.06
CA GLY A 33 -0.80 -2.64 -0.15
C GLY A 33 0.57 -2.20 -0.66
N GLN A 34 1.23 -3.06 -1.44
CA GLN A 34 2.53 -2.77 -2.05
C GLN A 34 2.44 -2.88 -3.58
N SER A 35 3.09 -1.96 -4.30
CA SER A 35 3.16 -1.95 -5.77
C SER A 35 1.77 -2.02 -6.43
N ALA A 36 1.51 -3.04 -7.25
CA ALA A 36 0.19 -3.30 -7.83
C ALA A 36 -0.91 -3.46 -6.75
N GLY A 37 -0.60 -4.07 -5.60
CA GLY A 37 -1.53 -4.18 -4.49
C GLY A 37 -1.87 -2.83 -3.87
N ALA A 38 -0.91 -1.89 -3.82
CA ALA A 38 -1.18 -0.52 -3.39
C ALA A 38 -2.15 0.17 -4.35
N HIS A 39 -1.89 0.06 -5.66
CA HIS A 39 -2.75 0.60 -6.71
C HIS A 39 -4.19 0.05 -6.64
N ILE A 40 -4.35 -1.28 -6.61
CA ILE A 40 -5.66 -1.92 -6.59
C ILE A 40 -6.43 -1.56 -5.31
N ALA A 41 -5.76 -1.53 -4.15
CA ALA A 41 -6.38 -1.12 -2.89
C ALA A 41 -6.85 0.35 -2.92
N ALA A 42 -6.07 1.26 -3.52
CA ALA A 42 -6.47 2.65 -3.69
C ALA A 42 -7.68 2.79 -4.64
N CYS A 43 -7.70 2.04 -5.74
CA CYS A 43 -8.87 1.96 -6.62
C CYS A 43 -10.10 1.42 -5.89
N ALA A 44 -9.96 0.35 -5.10
CA ALA A 44 -11.05 -0.25 -4.35
C ALA A 44 -11.64 0.70 -3.31
N LEU A 45 -10.80 1.43 -2.58
CA LEU A 45 -11.25 2.48 -1.64
C LEU A 45 -12.00 3.60 -2.36
N LEU A 46 -11.50 4.07 -3.50
CA LEU A 46 -12.14 5.14 -4.24
C LEU A 46 -13.46 4.70 -4.87
N GLU A 47 -13.52 3.52 -5.49
CA GLU A 47 -14.78 2.97 -6.03
C GLU A 47 -15.82 2.77 -4.92
N GLN A 48 -15.39 2.30 -3.73
CA GLN A 48 -16.26 2.17 -2.58
C GLN A 48 -16.76 3.54 -2.06
N ALA A 49 -15.88 4.54 -1.98
CA ALA A 49 -16.26 5.90 -1.60
C ALA A 49 -17.27 6.51 -2.59
N ILE A 50 -17.09 6.28 -3.89
CA ILE A 50 -18.03 6.72 -4.93
C ILE A 50 -19.39 6.06 -4.75
N LYS A 51 -19.40 4.75 -4.45
CA LYS A 51 -20.63 4.00 -4.16
C LYS A 51 -21.36 4.53 -2.92
N GLU A 52 -20.62 4.87 -1.86
CA GLU A 52 -21.17 5.43 -0.60
C GLU A 52 -21.67 6.86 -0.73
N ALA A 53 -21.02 7.69 -1.55
CA ALA A 53 -21.42 9.09 -1.76
C ALA A 53 -22.65 9.25 -2.67
N GLY A 54 -23.01 8.22 -3.44
CA GLY A 54 -24.24 8.16 -4.21
C GLY A 54 -25.45 7.67 -3.40
N GLU A 55 -26.58 7.42 -4.07
CA GLU A 55 -27.78 6.80 -3.50
C GLU A 55 -27.72 5.26 -3.59
N GLY A 56 -26.57 4.69 -3.23
CA GLY A 56 -26.32 3.25 -3.39
C GLY A 56 -27.00 2.41 -2.33
N ASP A 57 -28.20 1.89 -2.61
CA ASP A 57 -28.78 0.82 -1.82
C ASP A 57 -27.89 -0.44 -1.92
N ASN A 58 -27.43 -0.94 -0.77
CA ASN A 58 -26.60 -2.15 -0.57
C ASN A 58 -25.06 -1.96 -0.62
N ILE A 59 -24.52 -1.30 0.41
CA ILE A 59 -23.08 -1.33 0.76
C ILE A 59 -22.81 -2.48 1.75
N SER A 60 -21.78 -3.29 1.50
CA SER A 60 -21.41 -4.43 2.36
C SER A 60 -20.27 -4.13 3.34
N TRP A 61 -19.66 -2.95 3.22
CA TRP A 61 -18.69 -2.35 4.13
C TRP A 61 -18.67 -0.85 3.88
N SER A 62 -18.11 -0.07 4.81
CA SER A 62 -17.94 1.38 4.66
C SER A 62 -16.46 1.79 4.68
N VAL A 63 -16.09 2.77 3.85
CA VAL A 63 -14.78 3.43 3.89
C VAL A 63 -14.45 3.96 5.28
N SER A 64 -15.45 4.43 6.03
CA SER A 64 -15.29 4.94 7.40
C SER A 64 -14.79 3.89 8.42
N GLN A 65 -14.89 2.59 8.09
CA GLN A 65 -14.33 1.51 8.91
C GLN A 65 -12.80 1.43 8.80
N ILE A 66 -12.23 1.97 7.71
CA ILE A 66 -10.78 1.97 7.47
C ILE A 66 -10.17 3.22 8.12
N LYS A 67 -9.31 3.03 9.11
CA LYS A 67 -8.70 4.12 9.89
C LYS A 67 -7.61 4.85 9.14
N ALA A 68 -6.86 4.15 8.31
CA ALA A 68 -5.90 4.71 7.39
C ALA A 68 -5.60 3.72 6.27
N TYR A 69 -5.22 4.27 5.12
CA TYR A 69 -4.62 3.53 4.02
C TYR A 69 -3.11 3.78 3.97
N CYS A 70 -2.35 2.70 3.79
CA CYS A 70 -0.89 2.70 3.67
C CYS A 70 -0.49 2.12 2.31
N GLY A 71 -0.16 2.98 1.35
CA GLY A 71 0.29 2.57 0.02
C GLY A 71 1.82 2.55 -0.08
N LEU A 72 2.42 1.40 -0.36
CA LEU A 72 3.87 1.26 -0.48
C LEU A 72 4.30 1.09 -1.94
N SER A 73 5.13 2.00 -2.46
CA SER A 73 5.65 1.97 -3.84
C SER A 73 4.56 1.79 -4.91
N GLY A 74 3.40 2.42 -4.73
CA GLY A 74 2.25 2.29 -5.63
C GLY A 74 2.30 3.20 -6.85
N GLY A 75 1.64 2.79 -7.93
CA GLY A 75 1.40 3.60 -9.13
C GLY A 75 -0.02 4.16 -9.15
N TYR A 76 -0.17 5.49 -9.17
CA TYR A 76 -1.49 6.15 -8.99
C TYR A 76 -1.98 6.95 -10.21
N ASN A 77 -1.09 7.19 -11.18
CA ASN A 77 -1.40 7.80 -12.47
C ASN A 77 -0.81 6.93 -13.58
N LEU A 78 -1.65 6.13 -14.23
CA LEU A 78 -1.19 5.10 -15.16
C LEU A 78 -0.65 5.68 -16.46
N PHE A 79 -1.11 6.86 -16.89
CA PHE A 79 -0.58 7.51 -18.10
C PHE A 79 0.92 7.80 -17.98
N ASN A 80 1.38 8.18 -16.78
CA ASN A 80 2.80 8.41 -16.52
C ASN A 80 3.62 7.09 -16.49
N LEU A 81 2.95 5.95 -16.35
CA LEU A 81 3.59 4.65 -16.11
C LEU A 81 3.60 3.73 -17.33
N VAL A 82 2.68 3.89 -18.30
CA VAL A 82 2.63 3.05 -19.52
C VAL A 82 4.00 3.01 -20.22
N ASP A 83 4.56 4.19 -20.50
CA ASP A 83 5.83 4.32 -21.21
C ASP A 83 7.02 3.94 -20.33
N TYR A 84 6.92 4.25 -19.04
CA TYR A 84 7.93 3.91 -18.05
C TYR A 84 8.13 2.40 -17.95
N PHE A 85 7.03 1.64 -17.88
CA PHE A 85 7.01 0.19 -17.84
C PHE A 85 7.41 -0.45 -19.16
N HIS A 86 6.98 0.14 -20.29
CA HIS A 86 7.38 -0.32 -21.62
C HIS A 86 8.90 -0.33 -21.80
N ASN A 87 9.55 0.77 -21.41
CA ASN A 87 11.00 0.91 -21.49
C ASN A 87 11.76 -0.02 -20.54
N ARG A 88 11.06 -0.72 -19.64
CA ARG A 88 11.61 -1.64 -18.64
C ARG A 88 11.16 -3.09 -18.84
N GLY A 89 10.57 -3.40 -20.00
CA GLY A 89 10.27 -4.77 -20.40
C GLY A 89 8.82 -5.22 -20.20
N LEU A 90 7.95 -4.40 -19.61
CA LEU A 90 6.51 -4.67 -19.59
C LEU A 90 5.86 -3.95 -20.77
N TYR A 91 5.70 -4.66 -21.89
CA TYR A 91 5.20 -4.07 -23.14
C TYR A 91 3.85 -3.37 -22.97
N ARG A 92 3.68 -2.22 -23.66
CA ARG A 92 2.43 -1.43 -23.64
C ARG A 92 1.20 -2.30 -23.89
N SER A 93 1.24 -3.19 -24.88
CA SER A 93 0.12 -4.08 -25.22
C SER A 93 -0.31 -4.97 -24.06
N ILE A 94 0.66 -5.54 -23.32
CA ILE A 94 0.40 -6.37 -22.15
C ILE A 94 -0.18 -5.51 -21.03
N PHE A 95 0.46 -4.37 -20.74
CA PHE A 95 0.01 -3.46 -19.69
C PHE A 95 -1.42 -2.97 -19.94
N LEU A 96 -1.70 -2.48 -21.15
CA LEU A 96 -3.03 -2.04 -21.57
C LEU A 96 -4.05 -3.18 -21.54
N SER A 97 -3.66 -4.40 -21.90
CA SER A 97 -4.55 -5.56 -21.77
C SER A 97 -4.95 -5.82 -20.32
N ILE A 98 -4.04 -5.67 -19.36
CA ILE A 98 -4.33 -5.82 -17.92
C ILE A 98 -5.25 -4.67 -17.44
N MET A 99 -5.01 -3.45 -17.96
CA MET A 99 -5.78 -2.24 -17.66
C MET A 99 -7.10 -2.14 -18.42
N GLU A 100 -7.52 -3.16 -19.17
CA GLU A 100 -8.78 -3.16 -19.96
C GLU A 100 -8.83 -2.06 -21.03
N GLY A 101 -7.69 -1.81 -21.68
CA GLY A 101 -7.55 -0.86 -22.78
C GLY A 101 -7.10 0.54 -22.35
N GLU A 102 -6.77 1.36 -23.35
CA GLU A 102 -6.26 2.72 -23.14
C GLU A 102 -7.33 3.67 -22.56
N GLU A 103 -8.58 3.53 -23.02
CA GLU A 103 -9.72 4.30 -22.53
C GLU A 103 -9.97 4.12 -21.02
N SER A 104 -9.55 2.97 -20.47
CA SER A 104 -9.72 2.62 -19.05
C SER A 104 -8.60 3.17 -18.16
N LEU A 105 -7.50 3.70 -18.72
CA LEU A 105 -6.36 4.19 -17.94
C LEU A 105 -6.76 5.30 -16.97
N ARG A 106 -7.64 6.22 -17.40
CA ARG A 106 -8.16 7.29 -16.54
C ARG A 106 -8.93 6.70 -15.37
N ARG A 107 -9.84 5.76 -15.63
CA ARG A 107 -10.66 5.09 -14.61
C ARG A 107 -9.80 4.39 -13.56
N PHE A 108 -8.71 3.75 -13.99
CA PHE A 108 -7.79 3.06 -13.10
C PHE A 108 -6.61 3.94 -12.65
N SER A 109 -6.70 5.25 -12.76
CA SER A 109 -5.72 6.18 -12.20
C SER A 109 -6.34 6.93 -11.02
N PRO A 110 -6.20 6.45 -9.77
CA PRO A 110 -6.73 7.12 -8.59
C PRO A 110 -6.41 8.61 -8.54
N GLU A 111 -5.18 9.01 -8.91
CA GLU A 111 -4.77 10.42 -8.95
C GLU A 111 -5.61 11.26 -9.91
N LEU A 112 -6.01 10.71 -11.05
CA LEU A 112 -6.86 11.41 -12.02
C LEU A 112 -8.33 11.34 -11.64
N MET A 113 -8.78 10.22 -11.08
CA MET A 113 -10.17 10.01 -10.69
C MET A 113 -10.58 10.96 -9.56
N VAL A 114 -9.76 11.12 -8.52
CA VAL A 114 -10.09 12.04 -7.40
C VAL A 114 -10.23 13.50 -7.84
N GLN A 115 -9.71 13.87 -9.00
CA GLN A 115 -9.84 15.22 -9.55
C GLN A 115 -11.13 15.43 -10.37
N ASP A 116 -11.96 14.40 -10.56
CA ASP A 116 -13.25 14.54 -11.23
C ASP A 116 -14.24 15.31 -10.32
N PRO A 117 -14.74 16.49 -10.75
CA PRO A 117 -15.62 17.31 -9.93
C PRO A 117 -16.93 16.60 -9.56
N ASN A 118 -17.36 15.60 -10.34
CA ASN A 118 -18.60 14.87 -10.10
C ASN A 118 -18.52 13.91 -8.91
N ILE A 119 -17.32 13.60 -8.42
CA ILE A 119 -17.13 12.69 -7.27
C ILE A 119 -16.57 13.39 -6.02
N THR A 120 -16.63 14.73 -5.96
CA THR A 120 -16.09 15.51 -4.83
C THR A 120 -16.59 15.00 -3.46
N ASN A 121 -17.87 14.61 -3.36
CA ASN A 121 -18.45 14.03 -2.15
C ASN A 121 -17.87 12.66 -1.78
N ALA A 122 -17.41 11.87 -2.76
CA ALA A 122 -16.74 10.60 -2.52
C ALA A 122 -15.32 10.83 -2.00
N VAL A 123 -14.61 11.81 -2.57
CA VAL A 123 -13.24 12.15 -2.17
C VAL A 123 -13.17 12.56 -0.71
N SER A 124 -14.18 13.27 -0.19
CA SER A 124 -14.23 13.66 1.24
C SER A 124 -14.49 12.50 2.20
N LEU A 125 -14.90 11.32 1.72
CA LEU A 125 -15.06 10.11 2.53
C LEU A 125 -13.76 9.31 2.68
N LEU A 126 -12.73 9.61 1.87
CA LEU A 126 -11.48 8.87 1.91
C LEU A 126 -10.81 8.97 3.29
N PRO A 127 -10.25 7.85 3.80
CA PRO A 127 -9.56 7.87 5.07
C PRO A 127 -8.22 8.62 4.94
N PRO A 128 -7.51 8.89 6.04
CA PRO A 128 -6.12 9.32 5.97
C PRO A 128 -5.28 8.39 5.07
N MET A 129 -4.53 8.98 4.13
CA MET A 129 -3.74 8.27 3.12
C MET A 129 -2.25 8.48 3.35
N PHE A 130 -1.51 7.43 3.72
CA PHE A 130 -0.06 7.46 3.88
C PHE A 130 0.60 6.72 2.72
N LEU A 131 1.49 7.39 1.99
CA LEU A 131 2.14 6.87 0.80
C LEU A 131 3.64 6.77 1.02
N PHE A 132 4.14 5.55 1.13
CA PHE A 132 5.54 5.24 1.39
C PHE A 132 6.27 4.92 0.09
N HIS A 133 7.46 5.47 -0.11
CA HIS A 133 8.22 5.19 -1.33
C HIS A 133 9.73 5.36 -1.14
N GLY A 134 10.52 4.46 -1.72
CA GLY A 134 11.97 4.64 -1.80
C GLY A 134 12.38 5.59 -2.93
N THR A 135 13.30 6.54 -2.68
CA THR A 135 13.76 7.49 -3.73
C THR A 135 14.67 6.83 -4.78
N GLY A 136 15.21 5.63 -4.48
CA GLY A 136 15.97 4.79 -5.40
C GLY A 136 15.11 3.79 -6.17
N ASP A 137 13.78 3.90 -6.11
CA ASP A 137 12.86 3.01 -6.82
C ASP A 137 12.96 3.21 -8.34
N TYR A 138 13.49 2.18 -9.01
CA TYR A 138 13.63 2.14 -10.47
C TYR A 138 12.46 1.44 -11.16
N SER A 139 11.53 0.85 -10.40
CA SER A 139 10.37 0.13 -10.93
C SER A 139 9.16 1.05 -11.05
N ILE A 140 8.92 1.90 -10.05
CA ILE A 140 7.93 2.99 -10.10
C ILE A 140 8.62 4.22 -9.53
N PRO A 141 8.64 5.37 -10.23
CA PRO A 141 9.24 6.58 -9.66
C PRO A 141 8.53 7.00 -8.38
N SER A 142 9.30 7.41 -7.37
CA SER A 142 8.75 7.91 -6.09
C SER A 142 7.83 9.12 -6.25
N ASP A 143 8.02 9.88 -7.34
CA ASP A 143 7.12 10.97 -7.71
C ASP A 143 5.66 10.52 -7.82
N ALA A 144 5.37 9.27 -8.21
CA ALA A 144 4.00 8.77 -8.28
C ALA A 144 3.28 8.85 -6.92
N SER A 145 3.97 8.57 -5.82
CA SER A 145 3.40 8.71 -4.47
C SER A 145 3.33 10.17 -4.02
N LYS A 146 4.37 10.95 -4.34
CA LYS A 146 4.40 12.38 -4.00
C LYS A 146 3.26 13.15 -4.69
N THR A 147 3.11 13.02 -6.00
CA THR A 147 2.08 13.74 -6.78
C THR A 147 0.67 13.33 -6.37
N PHE A 148 0.46 12.06 -6.02
CA PHE A 148 -0.83 11.60 -5.54
C PHE A 148 -1.17 12.17 -4.16
N ALA A 149 -0.22 12.16 -3.20
CA ALA A 149 -0.42 12.80 -1.90
C ALA A 149 -0.72 14.30 -2.03
N GLU A 150 0.07 15.03 -2.82
CA GLU A 150 -0.15 16.45 -3.07
C GLU A 150 -1.52 16.72 -3.71
N THR A 151 -1.97 15.84 -4.62
CA THR A 151 -3.29 15.94 -5.25
C THR A 151 -4.41 15.73 -4.23
N LEU A 152 -4.31 14.71 -3.38
CA LEU A 152 -5.26 14.46 -2.29
C LEU A 152 -5.31 15.63 -1.29
N GLN A 153 -4.16 16.18 -0.91
CA GLN A 153 -4.06 17.35 -0.03
C GLN A 153 -4.75 18.58 -0.62
N ARG A 154 -4.56 18.87 -1.92
CA ARG A 154 -5.26 19.98 -2.60
C ARG A 154 -6.79 19.82 -2.59
N LEU A 155 -7.27 18.58 -2.51
CA LEU A 155 -8.70 18.24 -2.45
C LEU A 155 -9.22 18.13 -1.01
N GLY A 156 -8.40 18.46 0.00
CA GLY A 156 -8.78 18.47 1.41
C GLY A 156 -8.71 17.11 2.10
N VAL A 157 -8.19 16.06 1.45
CA VAL A 157 -7.97 14.75 2.07
C VAL A 157 -6.68 14.80 2.90
N LYS A 158 -6.71 14.23 4.11
CA LYS A 158 -5.50 14.04 4.92
C LYS A 158 -4.60 13.02 4.23
N ALA A 159 -3.57 13.48 3.54
CA ALA A 159 -2.61 12.62 2.86
C ALA A 159 -1.17 13.03 3.15
N GLU A 160 -0.26 12.07 3.18
CA GLU A 160 1.17 12.29 3.42
C GLU A 160 2.00 11.35 2.55
N SER A 161 3.08 11.86 1.96
CA SER A 161 4.08 11.03 1.28
C SER A 161 5.36 10.95 2.12
N ILE A 162 5.77 9.75 2.49
CA ILE A 162 6.98 9.47 3.27
C ILE A 162 8.00 8.82 2.34
N LEU A 163 9.10 9.53 2.10
CA LEU A 163 10.13 9.12 1.15
C LEU A 163 11.37 8.63 1.88
N TYR A 164 11.84 7.44 1.51
CA TYR A 164 13.02 6.80 2.12
C TYR A 164 14.21 6.91 1.18
N GLU A 165 15.22 7.67 1.62
CA GLU A 165 16.35 8.01 0.76
C GLU A 165 17.15 6.77 0.33
N GLY A 166 17.37 6.63 -0.97
CA GLY A 166 18.17 5.56 -1.58
C GLY A 166 17.53 4.16 -1.56
N LYS A 167 16.34 4.00 -0.96
CA LYS A 167 15.63 2.71 -0.91
C LYS A 167 15.04 2.35 -2.27
N THR A 168 15.13 1.08 -2.64
CA THR A 168 14.58 0.52 -3.89
C THR A 168 13.15 -0.01 -3.72
N HIS A 169 12.51 -0.44 -4.82
CA HIS A 169 11.12 -0.93 -4.86
C HIS A 169 10.78 -2.03 -3.85
N THR A 170 11.76 -2.85 -3.48
CA THR A 170 11.57 -4.00 -2.57
C THR A 170 12.31 -3.85 -1.25
N ASP A 171 13.12 -2.80 -1.08
CA ASP A 171 13.94 -2.65 0.14
C ASP A 171 13.05 -2.60 1.38
N LEU A 172 12.06 -1.71 1.35
CA LEU A 172 11.20 -1.41 2.51
C LEU A 172 10.33 -2.60 2.95
N PHE A 173 9.89 -3.44 2.02
CA PHE A 173 8.99 -4.56 2.33
C PHE A 173 9.70 -5.90 2.55
N LEU A 174 10.84 -6.10 1.89
CA LEU A 174 11.51 -7.40 1.87
C LEU A 174 12.92 -7.32 2.45
N GLN A 175 13.77 -6.46 1.90
CA GLN A 175 15.19 -6.52 2.21
C GLN A 175 15.54 -5.96 3.58
N ASP A 176 14.89 -4.88 4.01
CA ASP A 176 15.11 -4.26 5.31
C ASP A 176 14.65 -5.19 6.45
N PRO A 177 13.43 -5.76 6.41
CA PRO A 177 13.02 -6.80 7.37
C PRO A 177 13.98 -7.99 7.40
N MET A 178 14.48 -8.44 6.25
CA MET A 178 15.39 -9.59 6.16
C MET A 178 16.82 -9.28 6.64
N ARG A 179 17.33 -8.06 6.41
CA ARG A 179 18.64 -7.62 6.91
C ARG A 179 18.65 -7.54 8.44
N GLY A 180 17.51 -7.20 9.03
CA GLY A 180 17.37 -6.93 10.45
C GLY A 180 18.05 -5.62 10.86
N GLY A 181 17.73 -5.13 12.05
CA GLY A 181 18.16 -3.81 12.52
C GLY A 181 16.96 -2.87 12.67
N LYS A 182 17.18 -1.58 12.46
CA LYS A 182 16.09 -0.59 12.44
C LYS A 182 15.36 -0.71 11.09
N ASP A 183 14.06 -0.89 11.15
CA ASP A 183 13.16 -0.91 10.01
C ASP A 183 12.34 0.39 10.06
N ASP A 184 12.72 1.37 9.24
CA ASP A 184 12.10 2.69 9.26
C ASP A 184 10.61 2.62 8.85
N LEU A 185 10.25 1.73 7.92
CA LEU A 185 8.85 1.54 7.52
C LEU A 185 8.03 0.97 8.67
N PHE A 186 8.56 -0.01 9.40
CA PHE A 186 7.88 -0.56 10.57
C PHE A 186 7.62 0.51 11.63
N GLU A 187 8.61 1.34 11.96
CA GLU A 187 8.46 2.42 12.95
C GLU A 187 7.40 3.44 12.53
N ASP A 188 7.38 3.83 11.26
CA ASP A 188 6.39 4.79 10.75
C ASP A 188 4.98 4.17 10.75
N LEU A 189 4.84 2.89 10.40
CA LEU A 189 3.55 2.19 10.46
C LEU A 189 3.04 2.06 11.89
N VAL A 190 3.89 1.69 12.86
CA VAL A 190 3.53 1.64 14.29
C VAL A 190 3.09 3.03 14.76
N THR A 191 3.81 4.07 14.36
CA THR A 191 3.45 5.47 14.70
C THR A 191 2.06 5.83 14.17
N ILE A 192 1.72 5.43 12.95
CA ILE A 192 0.41 5.67 12.35
C ILE A 192 -0.69 4.86 13.01
N ILE A 193 -0.46 3.56 13.26
CA ILE A 193 -1.45 2.64 13.85
C ILE A 193 -1.80 3.04 15.29
N HIS A 194 -0.84 3.57 16.03
CA HIS A 194 -1.02 3.93 17.43
C HIS A 194 -1.02 5.44 17.69
N ALA A 195 -1.26 6.27 16.66
CA ALA A 195 -1.27 7.73 16.79
C ALA A 195 -2.22 8.24 17.89
N ASP A 196 -3.31 7.50 18.15
CA ASP A 196 -4.31 7.81 19.18
C ASP A 196 -4.17 6.95 20.47
N ASP A 197 -3.11 6.15 20.58
CA ASP A 197 -2.88 5.20 21.69
C ASP A 197 -1.41 5.22 22.15
N ALA A 198 -1.09 6.21 23.00
CA ALA A 198 0.26 6.42 23.53
C ALA A 198 0.79 5.26 24.40
N GLU A 199 -0.09 4.49 25.03
CA GLU A 199 0.32 3.32 25.82
C GLU A 199 0.71 2.14 24.94
N ALA A 200 0.03 1.95 23.80
CA ALA A 200 0.39 0.92 22.84
C ALA A 200 1.67 1.29 22.05
N LEU A 201 1.86 2.56 21.67
CA LEU A 201 3.14 3.05 21.11
C LEU A 201 4.35 2.66 21.97
N ALA A 202 4.21 2.79 23.29
CA ALA A 202 5.28 2.48 24.24
C ALA A 202 5.54 0.96 24.40
N LYS A 203 4.54 0.11 24.13
CA LYS A 203 4.64 -1.36 24.25
C LYS A 203 5.14 -2.03 22.96
N ASP A 204 4.73 -1.51 21.80
CA ASP A 204 5.06 -2.06 20.48
C ASP A 204 6.35 -1.47 19.88
N ALA A 205 7.04 -0.60 20.62
CA ALA A 205 8.42 -0.22 20.32
C ALA A 205 9.26 -1.49 20.11
N PRO A 206 10.04 -1.57 19.02
CA PRO A 206 10.62 -2.84 18.56
C PRO A 206 11.45 -3.48 19.66
N PRO A 207 11.24 -4.77 19.99
CA PRO A 207 12.10 -5.45 20.92
C PRO A 207 13.52 -5.46 20.34
N ARG A 208 14.48 -4.81 21.01
CA ARG A 208 15.91 -5.06 20.76
C ARG A 208 16.19 -6.53 21.04
N ARG A 209 16.05 -7.42 20.05
CA ARG A 209 16.52 -8.80 20.23
C ARG A 209 16.92 -9.52 18.95
N ARG A 210 18.24 -9.72 18.90
CA ARG A 210 19.02 -10.90 18.51
C ARG A 210 18.52 -11.63 17.26
N LEU A 211 19.26 -11.40 16.17
CA LEU A 211 19.37 -12.30 15.03
C LEU A 211 19.19 -13.77 15.46
N PRO A 212 18.25 -14.51 14.85
CA PRO A 212 18.34 -15.96 14.86
C PRO A 212 19.70 -16.31 14.23
N SER A 213 20.51 -17.09 14.94
CA SER A 213 21.77 -17.60 14.41
C SER A 213 21.49 -18.56 13.25
N LEU A 214 21.24 -18.03 12.06
CA LEU A 214 21.29 -18.75 10.79
C LEU A 214 22.70 -18.61 10.22
N VAL A 215 23.67 -19.12 10.98
CA VAL A 215 24.93 -19.59 10.43
C VAL A 215 24.95 -21.07 10.76
N PRO A 216 24.77 -22.00 9.80
CA PRO A 216 25.20 -23.36 10.01
C PRO A 216 26.70 -23.26 10.28
N ALA A 217 27.10 -23.52 11.53
CA ALA A 217 28.48 -23.77 11.84
C ALA A 217 28.92 -24.94 10.96
N LEU A 218 29.64 -24.65 9.88
CA LEU A 218 30.50 -25.61 9.21
C LEU A 218 31.52 -26.05 10.27
N LYS A 219 31.15 -27.09 11.02
CA LYS A 219 32.11 -27.92 11.73
C LYS A 219 33.00 -28.53 10.66
N LEU A 220 34.17 -27.94 10.47
CA LEU A 220 35.32 -28.63 9.91
C LEU A 220 35.65 -29.76 10.89
N ASP A 221 35.20 -30.98 10.58
CA ASP A 221 35.66 -32.18 11.26
C ASP A 221 37.12 -32.46 10.82
N PRO A 222 38.08 -32.56 11.76
CA PRO A 222 39.45 -32.91 11.44
C PRO A 222 39.63 -34.42 11.60
N TRP A 223 39.28 -35.20 10.59
CA TRP A 223 39.69 -36.61 10.49
C TRP A 223 39.90 -37.00 9.03
N LEU A 224 41.17 -37.04 8.61
CA LEU A 224 41.68 -37.96 7.59
C LEU A 224 43.21 -37.95 7.68
N HIS A 225 43.73 -38.82 8.55
CA HIS A 225 45.05 -39.41 8.39
C HIS A 225 44.86 -40.91 8.05
N LEU A 226 45.73 -41.41 7.16
CA LEU A 226 45.92 -42.79 6.67
C LEU A 226 44.90 -43.20 5.58
N HIS A 227 45.30 -43.49 4.33
CA HIS A 227 46.48 -44.21 3.83
C HIS A 227 47.16 -43.55 2.63
#